data_AF-A0A0E3QL62-F1
#
_entry.id   AF-A0A0E3QL62-F1
#
_cell.length_a   1.000
_cell.length_b   1.000
_cell.length_c   1.000
_cell.angle_alpha   90.00
_cell.angle_beta   90.00
_cell.angle_gamma   90.00
#
_symmetry.space_group_name_H-M   'P 1'
#
loop_
_entity.id
_entity.type
_entity.pdbx_description
1 polymer ?
#
loop_
_entity_poly.entity_id
_entity_poly.type
_entity_poly.pdbx_seq_one_letter_code
_entity_poly.pdbx_strand_id
1 'polypeptide(L)' 'MDESKREKLAKKSWKIEEYHRGIKQLCGVEKCQARKEESQRAHIKLSLRAFLRLELQRIKSGISWFESAMKSERVAVTEY' A
#
# COMPACT_ATOMS: atom_id res chain seq x y z
N MET A 1 6.22 11.18 -30.83
CA MET A 1 5.31 11.17 -29.68
C MET A 1 5.41 12.52 -29.01
N ASP A 2 4.30 13.23 -28.82
CA ASP A 2 4.29 14.57 -28.23
C ASP A 2 4.75 14.56 -26.76
N GLU A 3 5.40 15.63 -26.32
CA GLU A 3 6.02 15.73 -25.00
C GLU A 3 4.99 15.68 -23.87
N SER A 4 3.83 16.32 -24.06
CA SER A 4 2.71 16.26 -23.10
C SER A 4 2.24 14.82 -22.87
N LYS A 5 2.26 14.00 -23.93
CA LYS A 5 1.87 12.60 -23.85
C LYS A 5 2.90 11.79 -23.06
N ARG A 6 4.20 12.09 -23.18
CA ARG A 6 5.27 11.42 -22.43
C ARG A 6 5.16 11.71 -20.95
N GLU A 7 4.97 12.97 -20.59
CA GLU A 7 4.82 13.40 -19.20
C GLU A 7 3.61 12.71 -18.52
N LYS A 8 2.47 12.63 -19.23
CA LYS A 8 1.28 11.91 -18.73
C LYS A 8 1.53 10.43 -18.48
N LEU A 9 2.29 9.76 -19.36
CA LEU A 9 2.64 8.35 -19.16
C LEU A 9 3.61 8.18 -17.98
N ALA A 10 4.63 9.03 -17.87
CA ALA A 10 5.57 8.99 -16.76
C ALA A 10 4.86 9.13 -15.40
N LYS A 11 3.92 10.09 -15.28
CA LYS A 11 3.09 10.25 -14.08
C LYS A 11 2.28 9.00 -13.74
N LYS A 12 1.71 8.31 -14.75
CA LYS A 12 0.97 7.07 -14.53
C LYS A 12 1.88 5.92 -14.09
N SER A 13 3.04 5.77 -14.71
CA SER A 13 4.02 4.75 -14.33
C SER A 13 4.49 4.94 -12.89
N TRP A 14 4.76 6.19 -12.49
CA TRP A 14 5.14 6.50 -11.12
C TRP A 14 4.05 6.12 -10.11
N LYS A 15 2.78 6.36 -10.44
CA LYS A 15 1.65 5.95 -9.57
C LYS A 15 1.55 4.43 -9.40
N ILE A 16 1.91 3.66 -10.43
CA ILE A 16 1.99 2.19 -10.36
C ILE A 16 3.11 1.77 -9.41
N GLU A 17 4.28 2.41 -9.49
CA GLU A 17 5.39 2.14 -8.58
C GLU A 17 5.07 2.50 -7.12
N GLU A 18 4.43 3.65 -6.88
CA GLU A 18 3.96 4.07 -5.56
C GLU A 18 2.97 3.05 -4.97
N TYR A 19 2.03 2.56 -5.79
CA TYR A 19 1.11 1.49 -5.39
C TYR A 19 1.85 0.21 -4.99
N HIS A 20 2.76 -0.29 -5.82
CA HIS A 20 3.52 -1.51 -5.53
C HIS A 20 4.41 -1.35 -4.29
N ARG A 21 5.01 -0.18 -4.09
CA ARG A 21 5.80 0.11 -2.89
C ARG A 21 4.93 0.11 -1.64
N GLY A 22 3.76 0.76 -1.70
CA GLY A 22 2.82 0.83 -0.58
C GLY A 22 2.32 -0.54 -0.13
N ILE A 23 1.85 -1.38 -1.06
CA ILE A 23 1.34 -2.72 -0.71
C ILE A 23 2.42 -3.66 -0.18
N LYS A 24 3.66 -3.55 -0.66
CA LYS A 24 4.80 -4.34 -0.15
C LYS A 24 5.18 -3.93 1.28
N GLN A 25 5.41 -2.64 1.50
CA GLN A 25 5.93 -2.14 2.77
C GLN A 25 4.88 -2.19 3.87
N LEU A 26 3.65 -1.75 3.59
CA LEU A 26 2.61 -1.55 4.60
C LEU A 26 1.71 -2.77 4.78
N CYS A 27 1.46 -3.52 3.71
CA CYS A 27 0.57 -4.69 3.75
C CYS A 27 1.32 -6.02 3.69
N GLY A 28 2.65 -6.01 3.48
CA GLY A 28 3.47 -7.22 3.53
C GLY A 28 3.10 -8.27 2.48
N VAL A 29 2.63 -7.87 1.30
CA VAL A 29 2.13 -8.82 0.28
C VAL A 29 3.16 -9.88 -0.13
N GLU A 30 4.45 -9.54 -0.06
CA GLU A 30 5.56 -10.44 -0.40
C GLU A 30 6.10 -11.26 0.79
N LYS A 31 5.54 -11.09 2.00
CA LYS A 31 6.03 -11.74 3.23
C LYS A 31 5.40 -13.10 3.52
N CYS A 32 4.48 -13.59 2.67
CA CYS A 32 3.84 -14.89 2.88
C CYS A 32 4.85 -16.03 2.78
N GLN A 33 5.00 -16.80 3.87
CA GLN A 33 5.87 -17.99 3.92
C GLN A 33 5.13 -19.30 3.61
N ALA A 34 3.81 -19.24 3.34
CA ALA A 34 3.02 -20.42 3.06
C ALA A 34 3.44 -21.06 1.73
N ARG A 35 3.46 -22.40 1.69
CA ARG A 35 3.83 -23.18 0.49
C ARG A 35 2.62 -23.62 -0.34
N LYS A 36 1.42 -23.59 0.23
CA LYS A 36 0.17 -23.90 -0.46
C LYS A 36 -0.28 -22.71 -1.29
N GLU A 37 -0.62 -22.96 -2.56
CA GLU A 37 -1.11 -21.95 -3.49
C GLU A 37 -2.35 -21.21 -2.94
N GLU A 38 -3.29 -21.94 -2.37
CA GLU A 38 -4.51 -21.36 -1.78
C GLU A 38 -4.17 -20.33 -0.69
N SER A 39 -3.25 -20.67 0.22
CA SER A 39 -2.82 -19.79 1.30
C SER A 39 -2.08 -18.55 0.76
N GLN A 40 -1.25 -18.72 -0.27
CA GLN A 40 -0.60 -17.58 -0.93
C GLN A 40 -1.62 -16.65 -1.59
N ARG A 41 -2.59 -17.20 -2.32
CA ARG A 41 -3.68 -16.42 -2.93
C ARG A 41 -4.53 -15.70 -1.88
N ALA A 42 -4.84 -16.35 -0.76
CA ALA A 42 -5.56 -15.74 0.34
C ALA A 42 -4.77 -14.55 0.94
N HIS A 43 -3.47 -14.72 1.18
CA HIS A 43 -2.59 -13.65 1.65
C HIS A 43 -2.55 -12.45 0.70
N ILE A 44 -2.43 -12.69 -0.60
CA ILE A 44 -2.43 -11.63 -1.61
C ILE A 44 -3.77 -10.87 -1.59
N LYS A 45 -4.90 -11.58 -1.55
CA LYS A 45 -6.24 -10.97 -1.48
C LYS A 45 -6.43 -10.12 -0.21
N LEU A 46 -5.98 -10.63 0.94
CA LEU A 46 -6.05 -9.90 2.21
C LEU A 46 -5.16 -8.65 2.20
N SER A 47 -3.95 -8.75 1.64
CA SER A 47 -3.02 -7.64 1.49
C SER A 47 -3.62 -6.53 0.61
N LEU A 48 -4.26 -6.90 -0.52
CA LEU A 48 -4.96 -5.96 -1.39
C LEU A 48 -6.13 -5.27 -0.67
N ARG A 49 -6.93 -6.04 0.07
CA ARG A 49 -8.04 -5.49 0.86
C ARG A 49 -7.56 -4.53 1.94
N ALA A 50 -6.48 -4.86 2.64
CA ALA A 50 -5.87 -3.99 3.64
C ALA A 50 -5.40 -2.67 3.01
N PHE A 51 -4.73 -2.75 1.84
CA PHE A 51 -4.28 -1.58 1.11
C PHE A 51 -5.44 -0.64 0.73
N LEU A 52 -6.56 -1.18 0.21
CA LEU A 52 -7.74 -0.36 -0.10
C LEU A 52 -8.31 0.38 1.13
N ARG A 53 -8.25 -0.24 2.32
CA ARG A 53 -8.69 0.41 3.56
C ARG A 53 -7.74 1.53 3.99
N LEU A 54 -6.43 1.33 3.86
CA LEU A 54 -5.43 2.38 4.08
C LEU A 54 -5.63 3.54 3.11
N GLU A 55 -5.96 3.24 1.85
CA GLU A 55 -6.18 4.25 0.82
C GLU A 55 -7.43 5.10 1.10
N LEU A 56 -8.53 4.44 1.48
CA LEU A 56 -9.72 5.14 1.95
C LEU A 56 -9.44 6.02 3.17
N GLN A 57 -8.61 5.54 4.10
CA GLN A 57 -8.25 6.32 5.27
C GLN A 57 -7.43 7.56 4.88
N ARG A 58 -6.44 7.42 3.99
CA ARG A 58 -5.67 8.54 3.45
C ARG A 58 -6.57 9.58 2.78
N ILE A 59 -7.53 9.14 1.96
CA ILE A 59 -8.46 10.06 1.28
C ILE A 59 -9.32 10.82 2.30
N LYS A 60 -9.78 10.13 3.35
CA LYS A 60 -10.62 10.74 4.40
C LYS A 60 -9.85 11.70 5.31
N SER A 61 -8.63 11.33 5.72
CA SER A 61 -7.85 12.10 6.69
C SER A 61 -6.93 13.13 6.05
N GLY A 62 -6.63 12.99 4.75
CA GLY A 62 -5.58 13.75 4.07
C GLY A 62 -4.15 13.35 4.48
N ILE A 63 -4.00 12.38 5.38
CA ILE A 63 -2.73 11.97 5.97
C ILE A 63 -2.07 10.91 5.09
N SER A 64 -0.74 10.98 4.93
CA SER A 64 0.02 9.97 4.19
C SER A 64 -0.11 8.57 4.81
N TRP A 65 0.12 7.51 4.02
CA TRP A 65 0.09 6.15 4.56
C TRP A 65 1.14 5.93 5.64
N PHE A 66 2.34 6.49 5.43
CA PHE A 66 3.46 6.38 6.36
C PHE A 66 3.12 7.02 7.71
N GLU A 67 2.56 8.23 7.69
CA GLU A 67 2.15 8.92 8.90
C GLU A 67 0.99 8.21 9.61
N SER A 68 0.04 7.66 8.85
CA SER A 68 -1.06 6.85 9.41
C SER A 68 -0.55 5.59 10.12
N ALA A 69 0.44 4.90 9.53
CA ALA A 69 1.08 3.74 10.13
C ALA A 69 1.84 4.13 11.41
N MET A 70 2.72 5.14 11.34
CA MET A 70 3.47 5.63 12.50
C MET A 70 2.57 6.13 13.64
N LYS A 71 1.46 6.79 13.32
CA LYS A 71 0.50 7.22 14.34
C LYS A 71 -0.07 6.03 15.10
N SER A 72 -0.40 4.95 14.40
CA SER A 72 -0.93 3.74 15.02
C SER A 72 0.10 3.09 15.96
N GLU A 73 1.36 3.01 15.53
CA GLU A 73 2.47 2.50 16.36
C GLU A 73 2.71 3.37 17.61
N ARG A 74 2.73 4.70 17.45
CA ARG A 74 2.92 5.63 18.57
C ARG A 74 1.83 5.52 19.62
N VAL A 75 0.57 5.42 19.19
CA VAL A 75 -0.56 5.22 20.11
C VAL A 75 -0.37 3.92 20.88
N ALA A 76 -0.06 2.82 20.20
CA ALA A 76 0.14 1.52 20.84
C ALA A 76 1.30 1.52 21.85
N VAL A 77 2.40 2.22 21.56
CA VAL A 77 3.55 2.34 22.49
C VAL A 77 3.21 3.22 23.69
N THR A 78 2.39 4.25 23.50
CA THR A 78 2.03 5.18 24.60
C THR A 78 1.03 4.55 25.56
N GLU A 79 0.21 3.60 25.09
CA GLU A 79 -0.79 2.89 25.90
C GLU A 79 -0.22 1.69 26.69
N TYR A 80 1.04 1.32 26.48
CA TYR A 80 1.74 0.24 27.18
C TYR A 80 2.52 0.75 28.39
#